data_AF-A0A529XPJ6-F1
#
_entry.id   AF-A0A529XPJ6-F1
#
_cell.length_a   1.000
_cell.length_b   1.000
_cell.length_c   1.000
_cell.angle_alpha   90.00
_cell.angle_beta   90.00
_cell.angle_gamma   90.00
#
_symmetry.space_group_name_H-M   'P 1'
#
loop_
_entity.id
_entity.type
_entity.pdbx_description
1 polymer ?
#
loop_
_entity_poly.entity_id
_entity_poly.type
_entity_poly.pdbx_seq_one_letter_code
_entity_poly.pdbx_strand_id
1 'polypeptide(L)' 'MLGHRIVDWDDAYANGANIAGGDRWPAAWDGPA' A
#
# COMPACT_ATOMS: atom_id res chain seq x y z
N MET A 1 12.75 17.02 -19.96
CA MET A 1 12.95 16.33 -18.68
C MET A 1 11.59 16.15 -18.03
N LEU A 2 11.03 14.93 -17.99
CA LEU A 2 9.79 14.69 -17.22
C LEU A 2 10.16 14.65 -15.75
N GLY A 3 9.80 15.70 -15.00
CA GLY A 3 9.86 15.67 -13.55
C GLY A 3 8.66 14.88 -13.04
N HIS A 4 8.91 13.74 -12.39
CA HIS A 4 7.85 13.06 -11.64
C HIS A 4 7.66 13.81 -10.32
N ARG A 5 6.59 14.61 -10.24
CA ARG A 5 6.19 15.31 -9.01
C ARG A 5 4.96 14.62 -8.45
N ILE A 6 5.12 13.95 -7.30
CA ILE A 6 4.01 13.40 -6.52
C ILE A 6 3.27 14.58 -5.88
N VAL A 7 2.10 14.91 -6.42
CA VAL A 7 1.23 16.01 -5.94
C VAL A 7 0.10 15.51 -5.04
N ASP A 8 -0.09 14.20 -4.99
CA ASP A 8 -1.10 13.50 -4.22
C ASP A 8 -0.39 12.47 -3.34
N TRP A 9 -0.53 12.63 -2.02
CA TRP A 9 0.06 11.76 -1.01
C TRP A 9 -0.99 10.89 -0.32
N ASP A 10 -2.27 11.08 -0.64
CA ASP A 10 -3.35 10.33 -0.01
C ASP A 10 -3.25 8.85 -0.39
N ASP A 11 -2.81 8.58 -1.62
CA ASP A 11 -2.56 7.24 -2.14
C ASP A 11 -1.17 6.68 -1.78
N ALA A 12 -0.18 7.57 -1.61
CA ALA A 12 1.23 7.19 -1.45
C ALA A 12 1.54 6.40 -0.18
N TYR A 13 0.68 6.51 0.84
CA TYR A 13 0.76 5.73 2.07
C TYR A 13 -0.38 4.70 2.23
N ALA A 14 -1.31 4.63 1.29
CA ALA A 14 -2.42 3.66 1.28
C ALA A 14 -2.01 2.30 0.66
N ASN A 15 -0.79 1.82 0.97
CA ASN A 15 -0.23 0.58 0.40
C ASN A 15 -1.20 -0.61 0.50
N GLY A 16 -1.94 -0.72 1.60
CA GLY A 16 -2.89 -1.82 1.81
C GLY A 16 -4.03 -1.87 0.78
N ALA A 17 -4.55 -0.73 0.33
CA ALA A 17 -5.67 -0.69 -0.62
C ALA A 17 -5.23 -0.97 -2.07
N ASN A 18 -3.97 -0.67 -2.40
CA ASN A 18 -3.41 -0.82 -3.75
C ASN A 18 -2.69 -2.17 -3.97
N ILE A 19 -2.37 -2.89 -2.89
CA ILE A 19 -1.82 -4.24 -2.97
C ILE A 19 -2.99 -5.21 -3.08
N ALA A 20 -3.03 -6.00 -4.16
CA ALA A 20 -4.01 -7.07 -4.30
C ALA A 20 -3.92 -8.04 -3.11
N GLY A 21 -5.02 -8.18 -2.36
CA GLY A 21 -5.06 -8.98 -1.12
C GLY A 21 -4.44 -8.29 0.11
N GLY A 22 -4.24 -6.97 0.06
CA GLY A 22 -3.68 -6.19 1.18
C GLY A 22 -4.59 -6.14 2.41
N ASP A 23 -5.89 -6.41 2.25
CA ASP A 23 -6.90 -6.54 3.30
C ASP A 23 -6.64 -7.71 4.27
N ARG A 24 -5.82 -8.69 3.85
CA ARG A 24 -5.40 -9.82 4.70
C ARG A 24 -4.41 -9.40 5.80
N TRP A 25 -3.73 -8.27 5.64
CA TRP A 25 -2.75 -7.78 6.61
C TRP A 25 -3.37 -6.69 7.50
N PRO A 26 -2.96 -6.58 8.79
CA PRO A 26 -1.90 -7.34 9.45
C PRO A 26 -2.33 -8.70 10.01
N ALA A 27 -3.61 -9.09 9.90
CA ALA A 27 -4.14 -10.30 10.55
C ALA A 27 -3.37 -11.60 10.23
N ALA A 28 -2.77 -11.72 9.04
CA ALA A 28 -1.94 -12.86 8.68
C ALA A 28 -0.52 -12.85 9.30
N TRP A 29 -0.07 -11.79 9.96
CA TRP A 29 1.20 -11.78 10.71
C TRP A 29 1.14 -12.66 11.97
N ASP A 30 -0.05 -12.81 12.56
CA ASP A 30 -0.25 -13.59 13.79
C ASP A 30 -0.43 -15.10 13.51
N GLY A 31 -0.64 -15.48 12.24
CA GLY A 31 -0.82 -16.86 11.81
C GLY A 31 0.48 -17.49 11.30
N PRO A 32 0.52 -18.83 11.14
CA PRO A 32 1.64 -19.49 10.47
C PRO A 32 1.82 -18.94 9.05
N ALA A 33 3.09 -18.76 8.67
CA ALA A 33 3.51 -18.29 7.36
C ALA A 33 3.17 -19.29 6.25
#